data_AF-A0A846PYW6-F1
#
_entry.id   AF-A0A846PYW6-F1
#
_cell.length_a   1.000
_cell.length_b   1.000
_cell.length_c   1.000
_cell.angle_alpha   90.00
_cell.angle_beta   90.00
_cell.angle_gamma   90.00
#
_symmetry.space_group_name_H-M   'P 1'
#
loop_
_entity.id
_entity.type
_entity.pdbx_description
1 polymer ?
#
loop_
_entity_poly.entity_id
_entity_poly.type
_entity_poly.pdbx_seq_one_letter_code
_entity_poly.pdbx_strand_id
1 'polypeptide(L)'
;LLIQSWTKPTDAYEWVLYQKALLGTIISPVDIIDLVKTRLKNGDTDGLVIFSGTVPVMTDEMIYSSAFRAELTDSRLGRTLIC
;
A
#
# COMPACT_ATOMS: atom_id res chain seq x y z
N LEU A 1 5.79 -5.54 -9.93
CA LEU A 1 5.46 -5.72 -8.51
C LEU A 1 3.96 -5.61 -8.35
N LEU A 2 3.35 -6.59 -7.70
CA LEU A 2 1.91 -6.65 -7.43
C LEU A 2 1.71 -6.44 -5.92
N ILE A 3 0.93 -5.44 -5.53
CA ILE A 3 0.53 -5.23 -4.14
C ILE A 3 -0.87 -5.83 -3.94
N GLN A 4 -1.03 -6.59 -2.86
CA GLN A 4 -2.31 -7.16 -2.46
C GLN A 4 -2.49 -7.02 -0.96
N SER A 5 -3.74 -6.88 -0.53
CA SER A 5 -4.09 -7.01 0.87
C SER A 5 -5.39 -7.78 1.04
N TRP A 6 -5.51 -8.40 2.19
CA TRP A 6 -6.72 -9.10 2.61
C TRP A 6 -7.12 -8.63 3.98
N THR A 7 -8.43 -8.64 4.21
CA THR A 7 -9.03 -8.30 5.49
C THR A 7 -9.89 -9.47 5.96
N LYS A 8 -9.95 -9.69 7.27
CA LYS A 8 -10.81 -10.71 7.88
C LYS A 8 -11.94 -10.04 8.66
N PRO A 9 -13.17 -9.99 8.10
CA PRO A 9 -14.33 -9.45 8.82
C PRO A 9 -14.50 -10.15 10.17
N THR A 10 -14.95 -9.42 11.18
CA THR A 10 -15.09 -9.95 12.56
C THR A 10 -16.02 -11.16 12.62
N ASP A 11 -17.09 -11.15 11.82
CA ASP A 11 -18.13 -12.18 11.83
C ASP A 11 -17.90 -13.28 10.77
N ALA A 12 -16.75 -13.28 10.09
CA ALA A 12 -16.43 -14.21 9.02
C ALA A 12 -15.13 -14.98 9.27
N TYR A 13 -15.11 -16.24 8.84
CA TYR A 13 -13.91 -17.08 8.92
C TYR A 13 -12.93 -16.85 7.77
N GLU A 14 -13.42 -16.37 6.63
CA GLU A 14 -12.66 -16.25 5.40
C GLU A 14 -11.97 -14.90 5.25
N TRP A 15 -10.81 -14.91 4.60
CA TRP A 15 -10.10 -13.70 4.19
C TRP A 15 -10.70 -13.14 2.90
N VAL A 16 -11.04 -11.87 2.92
CA VAL A 16 -11.58 -11.13 1.76
C VAL A 16 -10.44 -10.38 1.09
N LEU A 17 -10.27 -10.54 -0.23
CA LEU A 17 -9.33 -9.72 -1.01
C LEU A 17 -9.80 -8.27 -0.97
N TYR A 18 -9.03 -7.43 -0.29
CA TYR A 18 -9.43 -6.07 0.02
C TYR A 18 -8.84 -5.06 -0.94
N GLN A 19 -7.58 -5.23 -1.32
CA GLN A 19 -6.89 -4.37 -2.29
C GLN A 19 -6.04 -5.21 -3.24
N LYS A 20 -5.97 -4.79 -4.51
CA LYS A 20 -5.10 -5.42 -5.51
C LYS A 20 -4.75 -4.43 -6.62
N ALA A 21 -3.46 -4.16 -6.80
CA ALA A 21 -2.98 -3.31 -7.88
C ALA A 21 -1.51 -3.58 -8.22
N LEU A 22 -1.05 -3.05 -9.36
CA LEU A 22 0.38 -2.97 -9.64
C LEU A 22 0.98 -1.85 -8.78
N LEU A 23 2.17 -2.04 -8.20
CA LEU A 23 2.81 -0.98 -7.40
C LEU A 23 2.98 0.32 -8.20
N GLY A 24 3.17 0.21 -9.52
CA GLY A 24 3.32 1.36 -10.41
C GLY A 24 2.04 2.22 -10.58
N THR A 25 0.90 1.84 -10.00
CA THR A 25 -0.27 2.72 -9.92
C THR A 25 -0.15 3.78 -8.82
N ILE A 26 0.77 3.57 -7.86
CA ILE A 26 1.14 4.58 -6.87
C ILE A 26 2.20 5.48 -7.52
N ILE A 27 2.16 6.78 -7.21
CA ILE A 27 3.19 7.75 -7.65
C ILE A 27 4.59 7.23 -7.32
N SER A 28 5.55 7.45 -8.23
CA SER A 28 6.89 6.92 -8.04
C SER A 28 7.56 7.56 -6.80
N PRO A 29 8.45 6.82 -6.10
CA PRO A 29 9.19 7.37 -4.97
C PRO A 29 10.01 8.62 -5.34
N VAL A 30 10.53 8.71 -6.56
CA VAL A 30 11.30 9.87 -7.03
C VAL A 30 10.38 11.09 -7.16
N ASP A 31 9.26 10.94 -7.86
CA ASP A 31 8.32 12.04 -8.11
C ASP A 31 7.70 12.57 -6.82
N ILE A 32 7.37 11.69 -5.86
CA ILE A 32 6.78 12.12 -4.60
C ILE A 32 7.81 12.83 -3.70
N ILE A 33 9.07 12.39 -3.69
CA ILE A 33 10.14 13.07 -2.95
C ILE A 33 10.38 14.46 -3.55
N ASP A 34 10.45 14.57 -4.87
CA ASP A 34 10.65 15.84 -5.55
C ASP A 34 9.49 16.80 -5.28
N LEU A 35 8.24 16.31 -5.37
CA LEU A 35 7.06 17.09 -4.99
C LEU A 35 7.12 17.58 -3.54
N VAL A 36 7.48 16.71 -2.60
CA VAL A 36 7.56 17.07 -1.18
C VAL A 36 8.64 18.12 -0.93
N LYS A 37 9.83 17.98 -1.56
CA LYS A 37 10.91 18.97 -1.46
C LYS A 37 10.48 20.36 -1.90
N THR A 38 9.64 20.49 -2.93
CA THR A 38 9.12 21.81 -3.35
C THR A 38 8.30 22.53 -2.28
N ARG A 39 7.80 21.79 -1.28
CA ARG A 39 6.94 22.31 -0.20
C ARG A 39 7.67 22.50 1.13
N LEU A 40 8.91 22.04 1.24
CA LEU A 40 9.72 22.16 2.46
C LEU A 40 10.51 23.48 2.46
N LYS A 41 10.44 24.23 3.56
CA LYS A 41 11.08 25.55 3.66
C LYS A 41 12.61 25.50 3.71
N ASN A 42 13.18 24.47 4.34
CA ASN A 42 14.61 24.28 4.53
C ASN A 42 15.17 23.08 3.75
N GLY A 43 14.31 22.34 3.03
CA GLY A 43 14.69 21.15 2.26
C GLY A 43 15.16 19.96 3.10
N ASP A 44 15.02 19.99 4.42
CA ASP A 44 15.45 18.91 5.30
C ASP A 44 14.50 17.71 5.22
N THR A 45 15.06 16.53 5.02
CA THR A 45 14.32 15.27 4.90
C THR A 45 14.82 14.21 5.88
N ASP A 46 15.68 14.57 6.84
CA ASP A 46 16.13 13.60 7.84
C ASP A 46 14.96 13.13 8.71
N GLY A 47 14.82 11.82 8.85
CA GLY A 47 13.68 11.19 9.53
C GLY A 47 12.31 11.40 8.87
N LEU A 48 12.22 11.98 7.67
CA LEU A 48 10.94 12.24 7.01
C LEU A 48 10.31 10.93 6.50
N VAL A 49 9.09 10.65 6.94
CA VAL A 49 8.27 9.55 6.44
C VAL A 49 7.18 10.09 5.53
N ILE A 50 7.14 9.60 4.29
CA ILE A 50 6.12 9.96 3.30
C ILE A 50 5.21 8.77 3.08
N PHE A 51 3.92 8.92 3.41
CA PHE A 51 2.89 7.97 3.03
C PHE A 51 2.38 8.33 1.63
N SER A 52 2.74 7.54 0.63
CA SER A 52 2.41 7.78 -0.79
C SER A 52 0.96 7.52 -1.17
N GLY A 53 0.08 7.35 -0.18
CA GLY A 53 -1.29 6.92 -0.36
C GLY A 53 -1.45 5.40 -0.35
N THR A 54 -2.66 4.96 -0.68
CA THR A 54 -3.06 3.55 -0.74
C THR A 54 -3.84 3.30 -2.02
N VAL A 55 -3.91 2.03 -2.45
CA VAL A 55 -4.66 1.66 -3.66
C VAL A 55 -6.15 1.49 -3.32
N PRO A 56 -7.09 1.66 -4.29
CA PRO A 56 -8.51 1.50 -4.03
C PRO A 56 -8.86 0.13 -3.44
N VAL A 57 -9.89 0.12 -2.61
CA VAL A 57 -10.49 -1.13 -2.13
C VAL A 57 -11.29 -1.78 -3.25
N MET A 58 -11.33 -3.11 -3.24
CA MET A 58 -12.04 -3.93 -4.22
C MET A 58 -13.50 -4.19 -3.80
N THR A 59 -13.85 -3.85 -2.57
CA THR A 59 -15.17 -4.08 -1.96
C THR A 59 -16.05 -2.83 -2.08
N ASP A 60 -17.36 -3.02 -2.17
CA ASP A 60 -18.32 -1.89 -2.29
C ASP A 60 -18.32 -0.99 -1.05
N GLU A 61 -18.04 -1.58 0.12
CA GLU A 61 -17.99 -0.88 1.39
C GLU A 61 -16.66 -1.13 2.11
N MET A 62 -16.33 -0.24 3.04
CA MET A 62 -15.20 -0.42 3.95
C MET A 62 -15.52 -1.54 4.96
N ILE A 63 -14.63 -2.52 5.06
CA ILE A 63 -14.81 -3.65 5.99
C ILE A 63 -14.12 -3.33 7.31
N TYR A 64 -14.90 -3.27 8.39
CA TYR A 64 -14.36 -3.29 9.75
C TYR A 64 -13.92 -4.69 10.10
N SER A 65 -12.63 -4.85 10.42
CA SER A 65 -12.00 -6.17 10.49
C SER A 65 -11.20 -6.36 11.75
N SER A 66 -11.06 -7.63 12.13
CA SER A 66 -10.24 -8.05 13.28
C SER A 66 -8.77 -8.28 12.88
N ALA A 67 -8.50 -8.48 11.59
CA ALA A 67 -7.17 -8.72 11.07
C ALA A 67 -7.01 -8.22 9.63
N PHE A 68 -5.78 -7.84 9.31
CA PHE A 68 -5.35 -7.37 8.00
C PHE A 68 -4.00 -8.02 7.66
N ARG A 69 -3.80 -8.39 6.41
CA ARG A 69 -2.52 -8.88 5.89
C ARG A 69 -2.24 -8.23 4.54
N ALA A 70 -0.97 -7.99 4.23
CA ALA A 70 -0.54 -7.43 2.97
C ALA A 70 0.68 -8.14 2.40
N GLU A 71 0.74 -8.18 1.07
CA GLU A 71 1.83 -8.82 0.34
C GLU A 71 2.27 -7.95 -0.84
N LEU A 72 3.58 -7.94 -1.11
CA LEU A 72 4.18 -7.36 -2.31
C LEU A 72 4.97 -8.43 -3.05
N THR A 73 4.46 -8.84 -4.21
CA THR A 73 5.04 -9.93 -5.01
C THR A 73 5.80 -9.41 -6.21
N ASP A 74 7.00 -9.95 -6.43
CA ASP A 74 7.79 -9.82 -7.65
C ASP A 74 7.70 -11.12 -8.45
N SER A 75 6.75 -11.20 -9.39
CA SER A 75 6.53 -12.40 -10.19
C SER A 75 7.70 -12.75 -11.12
N ARG A 76 8.55 -11.77 -11.46
CA ARG A 76 9.73 -12.00 -12.31
C ARG A 76 10.85 -12.69 -11.54
N LEU A 77 11.00 -12.36 -10.25
CA LEU A 77 12.05 -12.92 -9.39
C LEU A 77 11.54 -14.00 -8.43
N GLY A 78 10.23 -14.27 -8.41
CA GLY A 78 9.63 -15.31 -7.57
C GLY A 78 9.72 -15.03 -6.07
N ARG A 79 9.72 -13.75 -5.65
CA ARG A 79 9.88 -13.33 -4.24
C ARG A 79 8.69 -12.49 -3.76
N THR A 80 8.42 -12.55 -2.46
CA THR A 80 7.31 -11.84 -1.82
C THR A 80 7.74 -11.24 -0.48
N LEU A 81 7.33 -10.00 -0.20
CA LEU A 81 7.34 -9.42 1.15
C LEU A 81 5.94 -9.58 1.75
N ILE A 82 5.85 -9.97 3.02
CA ILE A 82 4.59 -10.27 3.73
C ILE A 82 4.56 -9.47 5.03
N CYS A 83 3.41 -8.88 5.36
CA CYS A 83 3.11 -8.17 6.60
C CYS A 83 1.74 -8.63 7.14
#